data_AF-A0A6J4PXA7-F1
#
_entry.id   AF-A0A6J4PXA7-F1
#
_cell.length_a   1.000
_cell.length_b   1.000
_cell.length_c   1.000
_cell.angle_alpha   90.00
_cell.angle_beta   90.00
_cell.angle_gamma   90.00
#
_symmetry.space_group_name_H-M   'P 1'
#
loop_
_entity.id
_entity.type
_entity.pdbx_description
1 polymer ?
#
loop_
_entity_poly.entity_id
_entity_poly.type
_entity_poly.pdbx_seq_one_letter_code
_entity_poly.pdbx_strand_id
1 'polypeptide(L)' 'SLREVNWLGDGPLEGEHEVLVRVRSTRQPVPALLRPVPGGAEVTLLSSEEGVAPGQACVFYAPEGTRVLGGGWIARAA' A
#
# COMPACT_ATOMS: atom_id res chain seq x y z
N SER A 1 -6.45 5.18 -4.05
CA SER A 1 -6.82 3.79 -4.43
C SER A 1 -5.74 3.17 -5.32
N LEU A 2 -5.66 1.84 -5.29
CA LEU A 2 -4.69 1.02 -6.01
C LEU A 2 -5.40 0.04 -6.96
N ARG A 3 -4.76 -0.28 -8.07
CA ARG A 3 -5.17 -1.30 -9.06
C ARG A 3 -4.06 -2.34 -9.23
N GLU A 4 -4.43 -3.51 -9.78
CA GLU A 4 -3.52 -4.65 -9.99
C GLU A 4 -2.74 -4.99 -8.71
N VAL A 5 -3.48 -5.10 -7.61
CA VAL A 5 -2.90 -5.41 -6.30
C VAL A 5 -2.46 -6.87 -6.28
N ASN A 6 -1.19 -7.08 -5.94
CA ASN A 6 -0.61 -8.38 -5.66
C ASN A 6 -0.33 -8.49 -4.16
N TRP A 7 -0.97 -9.44 -3.50
CA TRP A 7 -0.84 -9.68 -2.05
C TRP A 7 -0.01 -10.95 -1.80
N LEU A 8 0.97 -10.83 -0.91
CA LEU A 8 1.94 -11.87 -0.53
C LEU A 8 1.91 -12.17 0.99
N GLY A 9 0.93 -11.59 1.70
CA GLY A 9 0.75 -11.83 3.13
C GLY A 9 0.20 -13.22 3.41
N ASP A 10 0.09 -13.51 4.71
CA ASP A 10 -0.40 -14.81 5.16
C ASP A 10 -1.94 -14.82 5.06
N GLY A 11 -2.45 -15.60 4.11
CA GLY A 11 -3.89 -15.68 3.83
C GLY A 11 -4.40 -14.63 2.84
N PRO A 12 -5.72 -14.62 2.56
CA PRO A 12 -6.33 -13.67 1.64
C PRO A 12 -6.27 -12.23 2.20
N LEU A 13 -6.22 -11.25 1.29
CA LEU A 13 -6.35 -9.84 1.66
C LEU A 13 -7.81 -9.55 2.01
N GLU A 14 -8.13 -9.53 3.29
CA GLU A 14 -9.49 -9.37 3.83
C GLU A 14 -9.49 -8.43 5.04
N GLY A 15 -10.50 -7.56 5.14
CA GLY A 15 -10.59 -6.61 6.26
C GLY A 15 -9.56 -5.48 6.18
N GLU A 16 -9.16 -4.94 7.32
CA GLU A 16 -8.19 -3.84 7.40
C GLU A 16 -6.86 -4.37 7.95
N HIS A 17 -5.77 -4.01 7.28
CA HIS A 17 -4.41 -4.40 7.68
C HIS A 17 -3.57 -3.16 7.98
N GLU A 18 -2.91 -3.17 9.13
CA GLU A 18 -1.81 -2.24 9.40
C GLU A 18 -0.59 -2.66 8.59
N VAL A 19 -0.05 -1.74 7.81
CA VAL A 19 1.11 -1.97 6.95
C VAL A 19 2.01 -0.74 6.94
N LEU A 20 3.26 -0.91 6.51
CA LEU A 20 4.07 0.20 6.02
C LEU A 20 3.94 0.27 4.51
N VAL A 21 3.87 1.47 3.94
CA VAL A 21 3.77 1.66 2.49
C VAL A 21 4.87 2.55 1.97
N ARG A 22 5.43 2.16 0.81
CA ARG A 22 6.40 2.98 0.08
C ARG A 22 5.84 3.32 -1.29
N VAL A 23 5.58 4.61 -1.49
CA VAL A 23 5.05 5.17 -2.75
C VAL A 23 6.13 5.74 -3.67
N ARG A 24 7.36 5.90 -3.15
CA ARG A 24 8.56 6.33 -3.89
C ARG A 24 9.77 5.52 -3.47
N SER A 25 10.53 5.02 -4.43
CA SER A 25 11.73 4.20 -4.18
C SER A 25 12.78 4.89 -3.31
N THR A 26 12.86 6.22 -3.39
CA THR A 26 13.83 7.05 -2.67
C THR A 26 13.40 7.47 -1.27
N ARG A 27 12.15 7.21 -0.87
CA ARG A 27 11.65 7.53 0.48
C ARG A 27 11.51 6.28 1.33
N GLN A 28 11.55 6.47 2.65
CA GLN A 28 11.28 5.41 3.60
C GLN A 28 9.79 5.03 3.57
N PRO A 29 9.44 3.76 3.86
CA PRO A 29 8.05 3.38 4.05
C PRO A 29 7.41 4.12 5.22
N VAL A 30 6.13 4.47 5.09
CA VAL A 30 5.36 5.16 6.13
C VAL A 30 4.17 4.31 6.61
N PRO A 31 3.72 4.45 7.86
CA PRO A 31 2.55 3.72 8.36
C PRO A 31 1.27 4.04 7.58
N ALA A 32 0.48 3.01 7.28
CA ALA A 32 -0.79 3.12 6.60
C ALA A 32 -1.75 1.98 6.96
N LEU A 33 -3.03 2.17 6.62
CA LEU A 33 -4.05 1.13 6.64
C LEU A 33 -4.34 0.68 5.21
N LEU A 34 -4.31 -0.63 4.98
CA LEU A 34 -4.65 -1.26 3.70
C LEU A 34 -5.99 -1.97 3.83
N ARG A 35 -6.91 -1.70 2.90
CA ARG A 35 -8.22 -2.36 2.83
C ARG A 35 -8.49 -2.86 1.41
N PRO A 36 -8.93 -4.11 1.21
CA PRO A 36 -9.39 -4.57 -0.10
C PRO A 36 -10.69 -3.85 -0.46
N VAL A 37 -10.82 -3.51 -1.74
CA VAL A 37 -12.06 -2.99 -2.33
C VAL A 37 -12.33 -3.72 -3.65
N PRO A 38 -13.57 -3.71 -4.18
CA PRO A 38 -13.84 -4.29 -5.49
C PRO A 38 -12.87 -3.77 -6.56
N GLY A 39 -12.05 -4.67 -7.13
CA GLY A 39 -11.09 -4.34 -8.18
C GLY A 39 -9.70 -3.87 -7.72
N GLY A 40 -9.39 -3.88 -6.42
CA GLY A 40 -8.07 -3.49 -5.92
C GLY A 40 -8.00 -3.30 -4.41
N ALA A 41 -7.36 -2.22 -3.98
CA ALA A 41 -7.25 -1.86 -2.57
C ALA A 41 -7.23 -0.34 -2.35
N GLU A 42 -7.60 0.09 -1.16
CA GLU A 42 -7.42 1.44 -0.67
C GLU A 42 -6.33 1.46 0.39
N VAL A 43 -5.53 2.54 0.36
CA VAL A 43 -4.46 2.80 1.31
C VAL A 43 -4.74 4.16 1.94
N THR A 44 -4.87 4.17 3.26
CA THR A 44 -4.98 5.40 4.06
C THR A 44 -3.65 5.62 4.76
N LEU A 45 -2.93 6.65 4.38
CA LEU A 45 -1.66 7.01 5.02
C LEU A 45 -1.93 7.61 6.40
N LEU A 46 -1.23 7.14 7.43
CA LEU A 46 -1.34 7.67 8.79
C LEU A 46 -0.41 8.88 9.01
N SER A 47 0.48 9.14 8.07
CA SER A 47 1.32 10.33 8.00
C SER A 47 1.25 10.95 6.60
N SER A 48 1.29 12.28 6.53
CA SER A 48 1.32 13.00 5.25
C SER A 48 2.53 12.58 4.41
N GLU A 49 2.28 12.22 3.16
CA GLU A 49 3.30 11.86 2.18
C GLU A 49 3.12 12.71 0.92
N GLU A 50 4.22 13.23 0.39
CA GLU A 50 4.19 14.09 -0.78
C GLU A 50 4.46 13.29 -2.06
N GLY A 51 3.85 13.76 -3.15
CA GLY A 51 4.12 13.20 -4.47
C GLY A 51 3.60 11.77 -4.62
N VAL A 52 2.45 11.46 -4.03
CA VAL A 52 1.62 10.31 -4.40
C VAL A 52 0.93 10.65 -5.72
N ALA A 53 1.34 10.02 -6.82
CA ALA A 53 0.76 10.27 -8.14
C ALA A 53 0.30 8.98 -8.83
N PRO A 54 -0.76 9.05 -9.67
CA PRO A 54 -1.15 7.93 -10.52
C PRO A 54 0.01 7.40 -11.38
N GLY A 55 0.06 6.08 -11.55
CA GLY A 55 1.11 5.39 -12.32
C GLY A 55 2.36 5.02 -11.51
N GLN A 56 2.50 5.51 -10.27
CA GLN A 56 3.55 5.05 -9.37
C GLN A 56 3.18 3.72 -8.69
N ALA A 57 4.18 2.95 -8.31
CA ALA A 57 3.99 1.75 -7.50
C ALA A 57 3.82 2.12 -6.02
N CYS A 58 2.91 1.43 -5.34
CA CYS A 58 2.76 1.43 -3.89
C CYS A 58 3.13 0.03 -3.39
N VAL A 59 4.20 -0.08 -2.60
CA VAL A 59 4.69 -1.36 -2.05
C VAL A 59 4.31 -1.45 -0.58
N PHE A 60 3.77 -2.59 -0.16
CA PHE A 60 3.37 -2.85 1.22
C PHE A 60 4.44 -3.67 1.92
N TYR A 61 4.73 -3.31 3.16
CA TYR A 61 5.65 -4.01 4.05
C TYR A 61 4.97 -4.33 5.38
N ALA A 62 5.43 -5.39 6.03
CA ALA A 62 4.98 -5.77 7.36
C ALA A 62 5.37 -4.67 8.38
N PRO A 63 4.49 -4.34 9.35
CA PRO A 63 4.77 -3.34 10.38
C PRO A 63 6.06 -3.58 11.16
N GLU A 64 6.41 -4.85 11.37
CA GLU A 64 7.54 -5.29 12.18
C GLU A 64 8.90 -5.29 11.46
N GLY A 65 8.96 -4.94 10.16
CA GLY A 65 10.26 -4.94 9.47
C GLY A 65 10.22 -4.69 7.96
N THR A 66 11.05 -5.45 7.24
CA THR A 66 11.31 -5.26 5.80
C THR A 66 10.63 -6.29 4.91
N ARG A 67 9.82 -7.20 5.48
CA ARG A 67 9.06 -8.20 4.72
C ARG A 67 8.09 -7.49 3.79
N VAL A 68 8.19 -7.78 2.50
CA VAL A 68 7.22 -7.28 1.51
C VAL A 68 5.94 -8.10 1.62
N LEU A 69 4.81 -7.42 1.83
CA LEU A 69 3.48 -8.02 1.85
C LEU A 69 2.74 -7.87 0.52
N GLY A 70 3.29 -7.10 -0.42
CA GLY A 70 2.71 -6.96 -1.75
C GLY A 70 2.89 -5.57 -2.34
N GLY A 71 2.02 -5.23 -3.27
CA GLY A 71 1.94 -3.89 -3.82
C GLY A 71 0.90 -3.77 -4.93
N GLY A 72 0.77 -2.57 -5.47
CA GLY A 72 -0.09 -2.30 -6.62
C GLY A 72 0.25 -0.95 -7.24
N TRP A 73 -0.47 -0.58 -8.29
CA TRP A 73 -0.29 0.69 -8.98
C TRP A 73 -1.28 1.73 -8.47
N ILE A 74 -0.79 2.93 -8.16
CA ILE A 74 -1.62 4.05 -7.75
C ILE A 74 -2.51 4.43 -8.94
N ALA A 75 -3.83 4.30 -8.75
CA ALA A 75 -4.82 4.67 -9.75
C ALA A 75 -5.33 6.10 -9.51
N ARG A 76 -5.56 6.45 -8.24
CA ARG A 76 -6.00 7.78 -7.81
C ARG A 76 -5.40 8.12 -6.45
N ALA A 77 -4.92 9.35 -6.32
CA ALA A 77 -4.64 10.01 -5.06
C ALA A 77 -5.68 11.12 -4.87
N ALA A 78 -6.27 11.21 -3.68
CA ALA A 78 -7.26 12.22 -3.32
C ALA A 78 -7.00 12.67 -1.89
#